data_AF-A0A9Q4B1Z2-F1
#
_entry.id   AF-A0A9Q4B1Z2-F1
#
_cell.length_a   1.000
_cell.length_b   1.000
_cell.length_c   1.000
_cell.angle_alpha   90.00
_cell.angle_beta   90.00
_cell.angle_gamma   90.00
#
_symmetry.space_group_name_H-M   'P 1'
#
loop_
_entity.id
_entity.type
_entity.pdbx_description
1 polymer ?
#
loop_
_entity_poly.entity_id
_entity_poly.type
_entity_poly.pdbx_seq_one_letter_code
_entity_poly.pdbx_strand_id
1 'polypeptide(L)' 'MLDNPILKPLPFEPQEPVELGQCCGCGNEVYDIDECIDYDGDLIHDDVFCLASYMREIGDKVG' A
#
# COMPACT_ATOMS: atom_id res chain seq x y z
N MET A 1 40.55 27.49 -8.31
CA MET A 1 39.11 27.70 -8.06
C MET A 1 38.48 26.34 -8.27
N LEU A 2 37.89 25.74 -7.24
CA LEU A 2 37.15 24.49 -7.35
C LEU A 2 35.71 24.90 -7.64
N ASP A 3 35.28 24.74 -8.89
CA ASP A 3 33.89 24.87 -9.27
C ASP A 3 33.09 23.80 -8.53
N ASN A 4 32.35 24.21 -7.51
CA ASN A 4 31.37 23.34 -6.88
C ASN A 4 30.18 23.30 -7.84
N PRO A 5 29.89 22.18 -8.53
CA PRO A 5 28.69 22.10 -9.33
C PRO A 5 27.51 22.14 -8.37
N ILE A 6 26.90 23.32 -8.24
CA ILE A 6 25.62 23.46 -7.57
C ILE A 6 24.68 22.53 -8.33
N LEU A 7 24.35 21.39 -7.71
CA LEU A 7 23.31 20.49 -8.19
C LEU A 7 22.05 21.36 -8.33
N LYS A 8 21.69 21.69 -9.57
CA LYS A 8 20.39 22.32 -9.86
C LYS A 8 19.35 21.40 -9.20
N PRO A 9 18.45 21.91 -8.34
CA PRO A 9 17.35 21.11 -7.87
C PRO A 9 16.57 20.69 -9.13
N LEU A 10 16.57 19.39 -9.41
CA LEU A 10 15.69 18.83 -10.42
C LEU A 10 14.26 19.22 -10.04
N PRO A 11 13.39 19.52 -11.02
CA PRO A 11 11.98 19.71 -10.70
C PRO A 11 11.49 18.43 -10.01
N PHE A 12 11.12 18.55 -8.74
CA PHE A 12 10.43 17.49 -8.02
C PHE A 12 8.99 17.48 -8.53
N GLU A 13 8.66 16.49 -9.35
CA GLU A 13 7.28 16.23 -9.75
C GLU A 13 6.70 15.25 -8.72
N PRO A 14 5.73 15.65 -7.89
CA PRO A 14 5.03 14.72 -7.02
C PRO A 14 4.32 13.70 -7.91
N GLN A 15 4.67 12.42 -7.75
CA GLN A 15 3.95 11.33 -8.41
C GLN A 15 2.67 11.06 -7.64
N GLU A 16 1.56 10.94 -8.36
CA GLU A 16 0.31 10.48 -7.75
C GLU A 16 0.45 9.02 -7.34
N PRO A 17 -0.12 8.61 -6.19
CA PRO A 17 -0.10 7.22 -5.75
C PRO A 17 -0.73 6.31 -6.80
N VAL A 18 -0.15 5.13 -6.97
CA VAL A 18 -0.64 4.11 -7.90
C VAL A 18 -1.54 3.15 -7.14
N GLU A 19 -2.77 2.97 -7.60
CA GLU A 19 -3.68 1.95 -7.07
C GLU A 19 -3.13 0.54 -7.39
N LEU A 20 -2.93 -0.26 -6.36
CA LEU A 20 -2.50 -1.66 -6.46
C LEU A 20 -3.69 -2.62 -6.58
N GLY A 21 -4.83 -2.29 -5.95
CA GLY A 21 -6.03 -3.11 -5.95
C GLY A 21 -6.98 -2.75 -4.80
N GLN A 22 -7.83 -3.71 -4.38
CA GLN A 22 -8.77 -3.54 -3.28
C GLN A 22 -8.39 -4.38 -2.06
N CYS A 23 -8.56 -3.80 -0.87
CA CYS A 23 -8.32 -4.47 0.39
C CYS A 23 -9.43 -5.50 0.69
N CYS A 24 -9.07 -6.78 0.86
CA CYS A 24 -10.00 -7.85 1.19
C CYS A 24 -10.59 -7.73 2.61
N GLY A 25 -10.02 -6.89 3.47
CA GLY A 25 -10.54 -6.65 4.83
C GLY A 25 -11.59 -5.54 4.94
N CYS A 26 -11.46 -4.45 4.18
CA CYS A 26 -12.36 -3.29 4.26
C CYS A 26 -13.05 -2.91 2.94
N GLY A 27 -12.62 -3.48 1.81
CA GLY A 27 -13.16 -3.22 0.48
C GLY A 27 -12.70 -1.91 -0.19
N ASN A 28 -11.85 -1.12 0.47
CA ASN A 28 -11.32 0.14 -0.08
C ASN A 28 -10.07 -0.10 -0.94
N GLU A 29 -9.70 0.89 -1.77
CA GLU A 29 -8.48 0.82 -2.58
C GLU A 29 -7.21 0.76 -1.71
N VAL A 30 -6.20 0.03 -2.20
CA VAL A 30 -4.84 -0.03 -1.65
C VAL A 30 -3.91 0.67 -2.64
N TYR A 31 -3.13 1.62 -2.17
CA TYR A 31 -2.15 2.33 -2.99
C TYR A 31 -0.72 1.83 -2.72
N ASP A 32 0.19 2.10 -3.65
CA ASP A 32 1.61 1.75 -3.56
C ASP A 32 2.36 2.41 -2.38
N ILE A 33 1.80 3.50 -1.86
CA ILE A 33 2.29 4.19 -0.67
C ILE A 33 1.76 3.61 0.64
N ASP A 34 0.72 2.77 0.59
CA ASP A 34 0.10 2.23 1.80
C ASP A 34 0.88 1.03 2.34
N GLU A 35 0.92 0.90 3.66
CA GLU A 35 1.40 -0.32 4.30
C GLU A 35 0.33 -1.42 4.10
N CYS A 36 0.68 -2.44 3.34
CA CYS A 36 -0.21 -3.54 3.00
C CYS A 36 0.50 -4.90 3.05
N ILE A 37 -0.30 -5.94 3.25
CA ILE A 37 0.08 -7.35 3.28
C ILE A 37 -0.57 -8.01 2.07
N ASP A 38 0.25 -8.68 1.25
CA ASP A 38 -0.21 -9.60 0.21
C ASP A 38 -0.17 -11.02 0.78
N TYR A 39 -1.33 -11.66 0.86
CA TYR A 39 -1.47 -13.05 1.28
C TYR A 39 -2.24 -13.84 0.22
N ASP A 40 -1.56 -14.74 -0.49
CA ASP A 40 -2.15 -15.58 -1.54
C ASP A 40 -2.86 -14.77 -2.66
N GLY A 41 -2.39 -13.56 -2.94
CA GLY A 41 -3.00 -12.65 -3.91
C GLY A 41 -4.11 -11.76 -3.34
N ASP A 42 -4.48 -11.94 -2.07
CA ASP A 42 -5.36 -11.03 -1.36
C ASP A 42 -4.57 -9.85 -0.77
N LEU A 43 -4.91 -8.64 -1.20
CA LEU A 43 -4.36 -7.39 -0.67
C LEU A 43 -5.08 -7.00 0.61
N ILE A 44 -4.36 -6.70 1.68
CA ILE A 44 -4.94 -6.32 2.96
C ILE A 44 -4.16 -5.13 3.51
N HIS A 45 -4.83 -4.04 3.87
CA HIS A 45 -4.18 -2.96 4.62
C HIS A 45 -3.56 -3.51 5.91
N ASP A 46 -2.35 -3.07 6.26
CA ASP A 46 -1.69 -3.43 7.52
C ASP A 46 -2.32 -2.66 8.70
N ASP A 47 -3.62 -2.86 8.87
CA ASP A 47 -4.44 -2.30 9.92
C ASP A 47 -5.19 -3.43 10.65
N VAL A 48 -5.33 -3.26 11.95
CA VAL A 48 -5.94 -4.26 12.84
C VAL A 48 -7.38 -4.56 12.44
N PHE A 49 -8.14 -3.57 11.96
CA PHE A 49 -9.52 -3.79 11.54
C PHE A 49 -9.61 -4.58 10.24
N CYS A 50 -8.73 -4.30 9.28
CA CYS A 50 -8.68 -5.01 8.01
C CYS A 50 -8.26 -6.46 8.22
N LEU A 51 -7.20 -6.69 9.00
CA LEU A 51 -6.73 -8.03 9.35
C LEU A 51 -7.77 -8.83 10.13
N ALA A 52 -8.41 -8.24 11.13
CA ALA A 52 -9.43 -8.93 11.93
C ALA A 52 -10.66 -9.31 11.08
N SER A 53 -11.09 -8.43 10.18
CA SER A 53 -12.21 -8.71 9.27
C SER A 53 -11.86 -9.83 8.30
N TYR A 54 -10.69 -9.76 7.68
CA TYR A 54 -10.19 -10.79 6.76
C TYR A 54 -10.05 -12.16 7.43
N MET A 55 -9.46 -12.22 8.63
CA MET A 55 -9.30 -13.47 9.38
C MET A 55 -10.64 -14.12 9.76
N ARG A 56 -11.66 -13.31 10.09
CA ARG A 56 -13.01 -13.83 10.40
C ARG A 56 -13.64 -14.48 9.17
N GLU A 57 -13.55 -13.82 8.01
CA GLU A 57 -14.10 -14.36 6.77
C GLU A 57 -13.42 -15.67 6.35
N ILE A 58 -12.09 -15.77 6.51
CA ILE A 58 -11.39 -17.03 6.24
C ILE A 58 -11.80 -18.09 7.25
N GLY A 59 -11.86 -17.74 8.54
CA GLY A 59 -12.27 -18.64 9.61
C GLY A 59 -13.65 -19.26 9.37
N ASP A 60 -14.59 -18.48 8.85
CA ASP A 60 -15.94 -18.95 8.50
C ASP A 60 -15.96 -19.88 7.27
N LYS A 61 -15.01 -19.73 6.33
CA LYS A 61 -14.92 -20.56 5.11
C LYS A 61 -14.32 -21.95 5.35
N VAL A 62 -13.54 -22.12 6.42
CA VAL A 62 -12.89 -23.39 6.76
C VAL A 62 -13.65 -24.22 7.82
N GLY A 63 -14.77 -23.69 8.33
CA GLY A 63 -15.62 -24.32 9.35
C GLY A 63 -16.73 -25.21 8.82
#